data_AF-A0A6A6NTS2-F1
#
_entry.id   AF-A0A6A6NTS2-F1
#
_cell.length_a   1.000
_cell.length_b   1.000
_cell.length_c   1.000
_cell.angle_alpha   90.00
_cell.angle_beta   90.00
_cell.angle_gamma   90.00
#
_symmetry.space_group_name_H-M   'P 1'
#
loop_
_entity.id
_entity.type
_entity.pdbx_description
1 polymer ?
#
loop_
_entity_poly.entity_id
_entity_poly.type
_entity_poly.pdbx_seq_one_letter_code
_entity_poly.pdbx_strand_id
1 'polypeptide(L)'
;MPLYETDPAWADVTPIELDDGGPSPLVAIAYSDDYAEAMSYLRAVMAADEMSERALALTEDLIQMNPAHYTVWLYRARILTAISADLSAELTWLNSIALRHLKNYQIWHHRQTLVDRLGSADGEQAFLRSMLDQDAKNYHVWSYRQWLVRRFALWADDSGELASIEELLNEDVLNNSAWNHRWFLVFGREGQEEGYKVLDETVERELAFAKAAVRKEPQNQSPWNYIRGLLRQTKRPLAEMKDFASEFAALDRPDEVRSSHALDLLADIFADEESNAGQAKVALAMLATKFDPIRASYWQYRKSLLPSKEAPAA
;
A
#
# COMPACT_ATOMS: atom_id res chain seq x y z
N MET A 1 12.17 -27.65 27.89
CA MET A 1 12.46 -27.58 29.34
C MET A 1 11.90 -26.26 29.80
N PRO A 2 11.18 -26.20 30.94
CA PRO A 2 10.48 -24.99 31.33
C PRO A 2 11.45 -23.82 31.44
N LEU A 3 11.21 -22.75 30.68
CA LEU A 3 12.14 -21.62 30.56
C LEU A 3 12.02 -20.67 31.74
N TYR A 4 10.80 -20.42 32.21
CA TYR A 4 10.52 -19.43 33.24
C TYR A 4 10.38 -20.08 34.62
N GLU A 5 9.79 -21.27 34.71
CA GLU A 5 9.63 -22.01 35.96
C GLU A 5 10.99 -22.35 36.61
N THR A 6 12.01 -22.62 35.78
CA THR A 6 13.34 -22.98 36.28
C THR A 6 14.30 -21.81 36.41
N ASP A 7 13.93 -20.62 35.95
CA ASP A 7 14.76 -19.42 36.04
C ASP A 7 14.60 -18.76 37.43
N PRO A 8 15.67 -18.65 38.24
CA PRO A 8 15.61 -17.98 39.53
C PRO A 8 15.11 -16.53 39.47
N ALA A 9 15.24 -15.86 38.31
CA ALA A 9 14.73 -14.51 38.10
C ALA A 9 13.19 -14.43 38.06
N TRP A 10 12.50 -15.56 38.01
CA TRP A 10 11.03 -15.67 37.95
C TRP A 10 10.43 -16.41 39.16
N ALA A 11 11.25 -16.78 40.15
CA ALA A 11 10.83 -17.55 41.33
C ALA A 11 9.83 -16.81 42.25
N ASP A 12 9.73 -15.49 42.13
CA ASP A 12 8.76 -14.63 42.84
C ASP A 12 7.41 -14.52 42.12
N VAL A 13 7.30 -15.01 40.88
CA VAL A 13 6.09 -14.93 40.06
C VAL A 13 5.35 -16.26 40.10
N THR A 14 4.08 -16.22 40.52
CA THR A 14 3.19 -17.38 40.39
C THR A 14 2.47 -17.31 39.04
N PRO A 15 2.66 -18.28 38.13
CA PRO A 15 2.03 -18.27 36.81
C PRO A 15 0.50 -18.35 36.91
N ILE A 16 -0.20 -17.67 35.99
CA ILE A 16 -1.66 -17.72 35.87
C ILE A 16 -2.02 -18.55 34.64
N GLU A 17 -2.59 -19.73 34.82
CA GLU A 17 -3.01 -20.59 33.69
C GLU A 17 -4.15 -20.00 32.86
N LEU A 18 -4.29 -20.49 31.62
CA LEU A 18 -5.38 -20.08 30.73
C LEU A 18 -6.69 -20.69 31.21
N ASP A 19 -7.73 -19.86 31.38
CA ASP A 19 -9.10 -20.32 31.59
C ASP A 19 -9.90 -20.20 30.29
N ASP A 20 -10.07 -21.32 29.59
CA ASP A 20 -10.83 -21.41 28.33
C ASP A 20 -12.33 -21.70 28.54
N GLY A 21 -12.88 -21.37 29.72
CA GLY A 21 -14.32 -21.49 29.99
C GLY A 21 -14.77 -22.86 30.50
N GLY A 22 -13.88 -23.58 31.20
CA GLY A 22 -14.21 -24.82 31.91
C GLY A 22 -14.02 -26.11 31.11
N PRO A 23 -14.80 -27.19 31.38
CA PRO A 23 -14.48 -28.56 30.94
C PRO A 23 -14.71 -28.83 29.45
N SER A 24 -15.42 -27.95 28.74
CA SER A 24 -15.77 -28.12 27.32
C SER A 24 -15.43 -26.85 26.52
N PRO A 25 -14.14 -26.49 26.40
CA PRO A 25 -13.74 -25.29 25.70
C PRO A 25 -14.03 -25.38 24.20
N LEU A 26 -14.51 -24.29 23.60
CA LEU A 26 -14.70 -24.18 22.15
C LEU A 26 -13.42 -23.66 21.51
N VAL A 27 -13.06 -24.18 20.33
CA VAL A 27 -11.86 -23.80 19.57
C VAL A 27 -10.56 -23.82 20.39
N ALA A 28 -10.47 -24.71 21.38
CA ALA A 28 -9.28 -24.88 22.20
C ALA A 28 -8.08 -25.25 21.33
N ILE A 29 -6.99 -24.51 21.52
CA ILE A 29 -5.73 -24.75 20.84
C ILE A 29 -4.87 -25.64 21.72
N ALA A 30 -4.36 -26.73 21.16
CA ALA A 30 -3.34 -27.54 21.82
C ALA A 30 -1.99 -26.81 21.72
N TYR A 31 -1.73 -25.89 22.66
CA TYR A 31 -0.49 -25.13 22.72
C TYR A 31 0.71 -26.03 23.03
N SER A 32 1.90 -25.64 22.59
CA SER A 32 3.14 -26.23 23.09
C SER A 32 3.34 -25.85 24.55
N ASP A 33 4.02 -26.72 25.31
CA ASP A 33 4.35 -26.47 26.72
C ASP A 33 5.06 -25.13 26.89
N ASP A 34 6.05 -24.83 26.05
CA ASP A 34 6.81 -23.57 26.11
C ASP A 34 5.92 -22.33 25.88
N TYR A 35 4.91 -22.39 25.00
CA TYR A 35 4.01 -21.26 24.76
C TYR A 35 2.99 -21.11 25.90
N ALA A 36 2.47 -22.24 26.40
CA ALA A 36 1.54 -22.25 27.53
C ALA A 36 2.19 -21.65 28.78
N GLU A 37 3.44 -22.05 29.07
CA GLU A 37 4.26 -21.52 30.16
C GLU A 37 4.51 -20.01 29.99
N ALA A 38 5.05 -19.56 28.84
CA ALA A 38 5.31 -18.14 28.61
C ALA A 38 4.05 -17.29 28.76
N MET A 39 2.91 -17.76 28.25
CA MET A 39 1.63 -17.07 28.39
C MET A 39 1.11 -17.06 29.83
N SER A 40 1.41 -18.06 30.65
CA SER A 40 0.97 -18.07 32.06
C SER A 40 1.77 -17.09 32.91
N TYR A 41 3.07 -16.95 32.64
CA TYR A 41 3.90 -15.89 33.19
C TYR A 41 3.48 -14.51 32.69
N LEU A 42 3.13 -14.36 31.41
CA LEU A 42 2.62 -13.08 30.88
C LEU A 42 1.37 -12.64 31.63
N ARG A 43 0.40 -13.53 31.79
CA ARG A 43 -0.84 -13.23 32.53
C ARG A 43 -0.54 -12.80 33.97
N ALA A 44 0.43 -13.44 34.63
CA ALA A 44 0.85 -13.08 35.99
C ALA A 44 1.45 -11.67 36.07
N VAL A 45 2.44 -11.35 35.23
CA VAL A 45 3.09 -10.01 35.26
C VAL A 45 2.15 -8.90 34.81
N MET A 46 1.25 -9.18 33.86
CA MET A 46 0.20 -8.24 33.47
C MET A 46 -0.80 -7.99 34.61
N ALA A 47 -1.18 -9.01 35.37
CA ALA A 47 -2.08 -8.87 36.52
C ALA A 47 -1.44 -8.04 37.66
N ALA A 48 -0.13 -8.12 37.81
CA ALA A 48 0.66 -7.31 38.75
C ALA A 48 1.01 -5.91 38.22
N ASP A 49 0.66 -5.60 36.96
CA ASP A 49 1.09 -4.40 36.22
C ASP A 49 2.62 -4.17 36.27
N GLU A 50 3.39 -5.26 36.21
CA GLU A 50 4.84 -5.18 36.30
C GLU A 50 5.43 -4.51 35.04
N MET A 51 6.29 -3.50 35.21
CA MET A 51 6.98 -2.81 34.11
C MET A 51 8.49 -2.96 34.29
N SER A 52 9.04 -4.10 33.88
CA SER A 52 10.43 -4.48 34.14
C SER A 52 11.15 -4.98 32.88
N GLU A 53 12.48 -5.03 32.94
CA GLU A 53 13.31 -5.61 31.87
C GLU A 53 13.02 -7.11 31.64
N ARG A 54 12.72 -7.88 32.70
CA ARG A 54 12.35 -9.29 32.55
C ARG A 54 10.99 -9.46 31.86
N ALA A 55 10.02 -8.59 32.17
CA ALA A 55 8.75 -8.58 31.47
C ALA A 55 8.94 -8.17 30.00
N LEU A 56 9.87 -7.24 29.71
CA LEU A 56 10.22 -6.89 28.33
C LEU A 56 10.78 -8.10 27.56
N ALA A 57 11.72 -8.84 28.15
CA ALA A 57 12.28 -10.06 27.54
C ALA A 57 11.20 -11.13 27.29
N LEU A 58 10.30 -11.36 28.26
CA LEU A 58 9.16 -12.27 28.07
C LEU A 58 8.26 -11.86 26.88
N THR A 59 8.01 -10.57 26.68
CA THR A 59 7.23 -10.13 25.51
C THR A 59 7.94 -10.40 24.19
N GLU A 60 9.28 -10.38 24.16
CA GLU A 60 10.04 -10.73 22.96
C GLU A 60 9.84 -12.20 22.61
N ASP A 61 10.00 -13.11 23.58
CA ASP A 61 9.82 -14.56 23.36
C ASP A 61 8.40 -14.86 22.83
N LEU A 62 7.39 -14.23 23.42
CA LEU A 62 5.99 -14.40 22.99
C LEU A 62 5.71 -13.83 21.61
N ILE A 63 6.37 -12.73 21.22
CA ILE A 63 6.27 -12.18 19.86
C ILE A 63 6.95 -13.10 18.85
N GLN A 64 8.04 -13.76 19.22
CA GLN A 64 8.68 -14.77 18.35
C GLN A 64 7.76 -15.98 18.13
N MET A 65 7.01 -16.40 19.16
CA MET A 65 6.06 -17.51 19.06
C MET A 65 4.75 -17.12 18.34
N ASN A 66 4.23 -15.93 18.61
CA ASN A 66 2.99 -15.43 18.01
C ASN A 66 3.05 -13.89 17.81
N PRO A 67 3.57 -13.42 16.67
CA PRO A 67 3.70 -11.98 16.41
C PRO A 67 2.34 -11.29 16.18
N ALA A 68 1.25 -12.03 16.05
CA ALA A 68 -0.09 -11.45 15.88
C ALA A 68 -0.78 -11.11 17.22
N HIS A 69 -0.19 -11.46 18.36
CA HIS A 69 -0.81 -11.26 19.67
C HIS A 69 -0.75 -9.79 20.11
N TYR A 70 -1.75 -9.00 19.72
CA TYR A 70 -1.79 -7.54 19.94
C TYR A 70 -1.65 -7.11 21.41
N THR A 71 -2.16 -7.90 22.37
CA THR A 71 -2.00 -7.59 23.81
C THR A 71 -0.53 -7.58 24.24
N VAL A 72 0.29 -8.49 23.71
CA VAL A 72 1.73 -8.55 24.01
C VAL A 72 2.42 -7.30 23.50
N TRP A 73 2.10 -6.84 22.29
CA TRP A 73 2.62 -5.60 21.73
C TRP A 73 2.22 -4.36 22.53
N LEU A 74 0.95 -4.28 22.93
CA LEU A 74 0.47 -3.19 23.78
C LEU A 74 1.21 -3.15 25.11
N TYR A 75 1.38 -4.31 25.75
CA TYR A 75 2.11 -4.42 27.02
C TYR A 75 3.60 -4.08 26.85
N ARG A 76 4.25 -4.59 25.81
CA ARG A 76 5.63 -4.24 25.43
C ARG A 76 5.81 -2.73 25.29
N ALA A 77 4.93 -2.04 24.57
CA ALA A 77 4.98 -0.59 24.41
C ALA A 77 4.84 0.17 25.75
N ARG A 78 4.00 -0.32 26.67
CA ARG A 78 3.89 0.24 28.03
C ARG A 78 5.19 0.06 28.82
N ILE A 79 5.78 -1.14 28.77
CA ILE A 79 7.05 -1.46 29.46
C ILE A 79 8.17 -0.55 28.94
N LEU A 80 8.38 -0.47 27.63
CA LEU A 80 9.39 0.39 26.99
C LEU A 80 9.27 1.85 27.45
N THR A 81 8.04 2.35 27.61
CA THR A 81 7.78 3.69 28.13
C THR A 81 8.21 3.81 29.60
N ALA A 82 7.76 2.88 30.44
CA ALA A 82 7.93 2.95 31.89
C ALA A 82 9.41 2.85 32.30
N ILE A 83 10.18 2.02 31.61
CA ILE A 83 11.61 1.84 31.89
C ILE A 83 12.50 2.83 31.13
N SER A 84 11.91 3.71 30.30
CA SER A 84 12.65 4.64 29.44
C SER A 84 13.69 3.93 28.55
N ALA A 85 13.27 2.84 27.90
CA ALA A 85 14.13 2.03 27.05
C ALA A 85 14.66 2.81 25.83
N ASP A 86 15.82 2.38 25.30
CA ASP A 86 16.35 2.90 24.04
C ASP A 86 15.49 2.43 22.86
N LEU A 87 14.67 3.35 22.32
CA LEU A 87 13.79 3.05 21.21
C LEU A 87 14.54 2.78 19.90
N SER A 88 15.80 3.21 19.78
CA SER A 88 16.65 2.92 18.61
C SER A 88 17.09 1.45 18.62
N ALA A 89 17.42 0.93 19.80
CA ALA A 89 17.69 -0.50 20.00
C ALA A 89 16.42 -1.33 19.73
N GLU A 90 15.25 -0.87 20.18
CA GLU A 90 13.97 -1.53 19.90
C GLU A 90 13.64 -1.56 18.40
N LEU A 91 13.87 -0.45 17.67
CA LEU A 91 13.69 -0.45 16.21
C LEU A 91 14.63 -1.42 15.51
N THR A 92 15.87 -1.53 15.97
CA THR A 92 16.86 -2.48 15.44
C THR A 92 16.38 -3.92 15.63
N TRP A 93 15.86 -4.25 16.81
CA TRP A 93 15.23 -5.54 17.08
C TRP A 93 14.01 -5.77 16.17
N LEU A 94 13.11 -4.78 16.09
CA LEU A 94 11.87 -4.84 15.31
C LEU A 94 12.12 -5.05 13.82
N ASN A 95 13.20 -4.48 13.26
CA ASN A 95 13.60 -4.71 11.86
C ASN A 95 13.73 -6.22 11.56
N SER A 96 14.33 -6.98 12.47
CA SER A 96 14.50 -8.44 12.30
C SER A 96 13.17 -9.20 12.35
N ILE A 97 12.21 -8.73 13.15
CA ILE A 97 10.87 -9.35 13.25
C ILE A 97 10.08 -9.04 11.98
N ALA A 98 10.13 -7.78 11.53
CA ALA A 98 9.41 -7.31 10.35
C ALA A 98 9.86 -8.04 9.07
N LEU A 99 11.16 -8.23 8.88
CA LEU A 99 11.72 -8.96 7.73
C LEU A 99 11.33 -10.45 7.72
N ARG A 100 11.02 -11.03 8.90
CA ARG A 100 10.50 -12.41 9.01
C ARG A 100 8.98 -12.48 8.82
N HIS A 101 8.26 -11.44 9.22
CA HIS A 101 6.79 -11.40 9.25
C HIS A 101 6.25 -10.19 8.47
N LEU A 102 6.45 -10.21 7.14
CA LEU A 102 6.16 -9.08 6.24
C LEU A 102 4.73 -8.54 6.34
N LYS A 103 3.74 -9.40 6.66
CA LYS A 103 2.29 -9.10 6.62
C LYS A 103 1.65 -9.19 8.00
N ASN A 104 2.16 -8.41 8.95
CA ASN A 104 1.68 -8.38 10.33
C ASN A 104 1.32 -6.94 10.74
N TYR A 105 0.07 -6.71 11.13
CA TYR A 105 -0.43 -5.38 11.51
C TYR A 105 0.25 -4.81 12.75
N GLN A 106 0.53 -5.65 13.74
CA GLN A 106 1.03 -5.22 15.04
C GLN A 106 2.45 -4.67 14.95
N ILE A 107 3.31 -5.28 14.12
CA ILE A 107 4.68 -4.80 13.86
C ILE A 107 4.66 -3.38 13.30
N TRP A 108 3.80 -3.11 12.31
CA TRP A 108 3.72 -1.79 11.67
C TRP A 108 3.12 -0.74 12.61
N HIS A 109 2.13 -1.12 13.41
CA HIS A 109 1.58 -0.23 14.42
C HIS A 109 2.61 0.09 15.51
N HIS A 110 3.34 -0.92 16.01
CA HIS A 110 4.39 -0.73 17.01
C HIS A 110 5.52 0.15 16.47
N ARG A 111 5.97 -0.09 15.23
CA ARG A 111 6.96 0.77 14.56
C ARG A 111 6.49 2.22 14.52
N GLN A 112 5.24 2.45 14.12
CA GLN A 112 4.64 3.78 14.07
C GLN A 112 4.67 4.46 15.45
N THR A 113 4.34 3.76 16.53
CA THR A 113 4.41 4.30 17.90
C THR A 113 5.84 4.66 18.31
N LEU A 114 6.83 3.81 17.97
CA LEU A 114 8.24 4.06 18.30
C LEU A 114 8.79 5.28 17.56
N VAL A 115 8.57 5.33 16.25
CA VAL A 115 9.06 6.41 15.38
C VAL A 115 8.38 7.74 15.72
N ASP A 116 7.08 7.73 16.03
CA ASP A 116 6.36 8.94 16.46
C ASP A 116 6.93 9.51 17.77
N ARG A 117 7.27 8.62 18.72
CA ARG A 117 7.87 9.02 19.99
C ARG A 117 9.31 9.50 19.84
N LEU A 118 10.11 8.88 18.97
CA LEU A 118 11.45 9.34 18.64
C LEU A 118 11.43 10.72 17.97
N GLY A 119 10.37 11.03 17.23
CA GLY A 119 10.25 12.30 16.53
C GLY A 119 11.22 12.46 15.36
N SER A 120 11.79 11.35 14.87
CA SER A 120 12.67 11.32 13.69
C SER A 120 12.31 10.16 12.78
N ALA A 121 12.41 10.37 11.46
CA ALA A 121 12.26 9.35 10.42
C ALA A 121 13.62 8.79 9.94
N ASP A 122 14.71 9.08 10.66
CA ASP A 122 16.05 8.63 10.29
C ASP A 122 16.12 7.10 10.16
N GLY A 123 16.72 6.63 9.06
CA GLY A 123 16.85 5.20 8.76
C GLY A 123 15.58 4.52 8.23
N GLU A 124 14.41 5.17 8.31
CA GLU A 124 13.16 4.58 7.85
C GLU A 124 13.19 4.28 6.35
N GLN A 125 13.66 5.22 5.52
CA GLN A 125 13.72 5.03 4.07
C GLN A 125 14.53 3.79 3.67
N ALA A 126 15.70 3.60 4.30
CA ALA A 126 16.55 2.44 4.06
C ALA A 126 15.88 1.12 4.52
N PHE A 127 15.22 1.14 5.67
CA PHE A 127 14.49 -0.02 6.15
C PHE A 127 13.29 -0.37 5.25
N LEU A 128 12.47 0.62 4.86
CA LEU A 128 11.34 0.39 3.95
C LEU A 128 11.81 -0.12 2.59
N ARG A 129 12.96 0.34 2.10
CA ARG A 129 13.58 -0.23 0.88
C ARG A 129 13.85 -1.72 1.05
N SER A 130 14.46 -2.14 2.16
CA SER A 130 14.71 -3.58 2.42
C SER A 130 13.43 -4.42 2.49
N MET A 131 12.33 -3.85 2.97
CA MET A 131 11.02 -4.52 2.98
C MET A 131 10.42 -4.62 1.57
N LEU A 132 10.54 -3.57 0.76
CA LEU A 132 10.06 -3.56 -0.62
C LEU A 132 10.91 -4.43 -1.55
N ASP A 133 12.19 -4.64 -1.25
CA ASP A 133 13.03 -5.60 -1.97
C ASP A 133 12.53 -7.04 -1.79
N GLN A 134 11.88 -7.36 -0.67
CA GLN A 134 11.22 -8.66 -0.46
C GLN A 134 9.80 -8.73 -1.02
N ASP A 135 9.01 -7.68 -0.84
CA ASP A 135 7.65 -7.56 -1.37
C ASP A 135 7.35 -6.12 -1.78
N ALA A 136 7.62 -5.80 -3.05
CA ALA A 136 7.46 -4.46 -3.62
C ALA A 136 6.01 -3.93 -3.59
N LYS A 137 5.04 -4.80 -3.27
CA LYS A 137 3.61 -4.48 -3.22
C LYS A 137 3.03 -4.64 -1.81
N ASN A 138 3.88 -4.76 -0.79
CA ASN A 138 3.44 -4.90 0.59
C ASN A 138 2.61 -3.68 1.05
N TYR A 139 1.32 -3.92 1.29
CA TYR A 139 0.37 -2.85 1.60
C TYR A 139 0.69 -2.12 2.91
N HIS A 140 1.21 -2.83 3.91
CA HIS A 140 1.58 -2.21 5.18
C HIS A 140 2.74 -1.25 5.02
N VAL A 141 3.76 -1.63 4.24
CA VAL A 141 4.90 -0.76 3.93
C VAL A 141 4.42 0.52 3.27
N TRP A 142 3.58 0.41 2.24
CA TRP A 142 3.06 1.57 1.52
C TRP A 142 2.17 2.47 2.39
N SER A 143 1.29 1.88 3.20
CA SER A 143 0.46 2.63 4.15
C SER A 143 1.31 3.38 5.18
N TYR A 144 2.30 2.70 5.76
CA TYR A 144 3.21 3.27 6.74
C TYR A 144 4.07 4.39 6.12
N ARG A 145 4.54 4.18 4.89
CA ARG A 145 5.30 5.17 4.13
C ARG A 145 4.51 6.46 3.89
N GLN A 146 3.22 6.37 3.55
CA GLN A 146 2.37 7.56 3.46
C GLN A 146 2.18 8.26 4.82
N TRP A 147 2.11 7.49 5.91
CA TRP A 147 2.08 8.07 7.25
C TRP A 147 3.37 8.85 7.56
N LEU A 148 4.56 8.30 7.25
CA LEU A 148 5.83 9.00 7.43
C LEU A 148 5.86 10.35 6.69
N VAL A 149 5.46 10.35 5.42
CA VAL A 149 5.42 11.57 4.60
C VAL A 149 4.53 12.63 5.25
N ARG A 150 3.33 12.26 5.71
CA ARG A 150 2.43 13.20 6.41
C ARG A 150 3.03 13.66 7.74
N ARG A 151 3.55 12.73 8.54
CA ARG A 151 3.97 12.97 9.91
C ARG A 151 5.22 13.85 10.02
N PHE A 152 6.13 13.71 9.06
CA PHE A 152 7.43 14.39 9.04
C PHE A 152 7.56 15.38 7.86
N ALA A 153 6.44 15.68 7.18
CA ALA A 153 6.37 16.61 6.06
C ALA A 153 7.38 16.32 4.91
N LEU A 154 7.59 15.04 4.59
CA LEU A 154 8.56 14.57 3.59
C LEU A 154 8.03 14.70 2.14
N TRP A 155 7.43 15.84 1.82
CA TRP A 155 6.78 16.09 0.52
C TRP A 155 7.70 16.71 -0.52
N ALA A 156 8.75 17.40 -0.07
CA ALA A 156 9.64 18.16 -0.92
C ALA A 156 10.60 17.23 -1.69
N ASP A 157 11.06 17.67 -2.86
CA ASP A 157 11.92 16.86 -3.73
C ASP A 157 13.26 16.50 -3.04
N ASP A 158 13.75 17.35 -2.13
CA ASP A 158 14.97 17.13 -1.34
C ASP A 158 14.83 16.07 -0.24
N SER A 159 13.61 15.65 0.10
CA SER A 159 13.37 14.49 0.98
C SER A 159 13.84 13.16 0.37
N GLY A 160 14.08 13.13 -0.95
CA GLY A 160 14.45 11.91 -1.68
C GLY A 160 13.27 10.95 -1.90
N GLU A 161 12.08 11.27 -1.42
CA GLU A 161 10.93 10.36 -1.49
C GLU A 161 10.47 10.17 -2.95
N LEU A 162 10.30 11.26 -3.72
CA LEU A 162 9.95 11.17 -5.15
C LEU A 162 11.01 10.41 -5.96
N ALA A 163 12.29 10.70 -5.72
CA ALA A 163 13.41 10.04 -6.39
C ALA A 163 13.39 8.52 -6.15
N SER A 164 13.15 8.09 -4.91
CA SER A 164 13.07 6.66 -4.60
C SER A 164 11.85 5.96 -5.22
N ILE A 165 10.75 6.69 -5.49
CA ILE A 165 9.63 6.14 -6.27
C ILE A 165 10.00 6.00 -7.75
N GLU A 166 10.78 6.94 -8.29
CA GLU A 166 11.30 6.83 -9.65
C GLU A 166 12.23 5.63 -9.80
N GLU A 167 13.09 5.36 -8.83
CA GLU A 167 13.90 4.14 -8.79
C GLU A 167 13.04 2.88 -8.83
N LEU A 168 12.03 2.78 -7.97
CA LEU A 168 11.11 1.63 -7.93
C LEU A 168 10.35 1.44 -9.25
N LEU A 169 9.96 2.53 -9.93
CA LEU A 169 9.27 2.48 -11.22
C LEU A 169 10.23 2.19 -12.39
N ASN A 170 11.50 2.55 -12.26
CA ASN A 170 12.53 2.17 -13.22
C ASN A 170 12.81 0.67 -13.18
N GLU A 171 12.81 0.09 -11.98
CA GLU A 171 12.92 -1.35 -11.72
C GLU A 171 11.68 -2.12 -12.18
N ASP A 172 10.48 -1.72 -11.73
CA ASP A 172 9.21 -2.31 -12.12
C ASP A 172 8.16 -1.24 -12.43
N VAL A 173 8.02 -0.91 -13.72
CA VAL A 173 7.03 0.05 -14.20
C VAL A 173 5.59 -0.44 -13.99
N LEU A 174 5.38 -1.75 -13.77
CA LEU A 174 4.06 -2.36 -13.50
C LEU A 174 3.67 -2.24 -12.02
N ASN A 175 4.52 -1.66 -11.16
CA ASN A 175 4.23 -1.51 -9.74
C ASN A 175 3.18 -0.43 -9.47
N ASN A 176 1.91 -0.84 -9.44
CA ASN A 176 0.79 0.08 -9.18
C ASN A 176 0.87 0.75 -7.79
N SER A 177 1.50 0.13 -6.79
CA SER A 177 1.67 0.74 -5.48
C SER A 177 2.63 1.94 -5.54
N ALA A 178 3.70 1.85 -6.33
CA ALA A 178 4.60 2.95 -6.59
C ALA A 178 3.93 4.08 -7.39
N TRP A 179 3.11 3.76 -8.41
CA TRP A 179 2.29 4.76 -9.11
C TRP A 179 1.30 5.47 -8.19
N ASN A 180 0.64 4.72 -7.31
CA ASN A 180 -0.26 5.28 -6.30
C ASN A 180 0.49 6.17 -5.30
N HIS A 181 1.69 5.78 -4.88
CA HIS A 181 2.49 6.62 -4.00
C HIS A 181 2.99 7.88 -4.70
N ARG A 182 3.38 7.80 -5.97
CA ARG A 182 3.70 8.98 -6.79
C ARG A 182 2.52 9.95 -6.85
N TRP A 183 1.31 9.45 -7.09
CA TRP A 183 0.08 10.23 -7.05
C TRP A 183 -0.09 10.94 -5.71
N PHE A 184 0.09 10.19 -4.62
CA PHE A 184 0.00 10.69 -3.27
C PHE A 184 1.02 11.80 -2.98
N LEU A 185 2.27 11.72 -3.47
CA LEU A 185 3.25 12.79 -3.27
C LEU A 185 2.86 14.10 -3.98
N VAL A 186 2.22 13.98 -5.15
CA VAL A 186 1.79 15.14 -5.95
C VAL A 186 0.51 15.75 -5.39
N PHE A 187 -0.52 14.94 -5.11
CA PHE A 187 -1.86 15.44 -4.77
C PHE A 187 -2.25 15.25 -3.30
N GLY A 188 -1.47 14.51 -2.50
CA GLY A 188 -1.82 14.15 -1.12
C GLY A 188 -1.90 15.30 -0.13
N ARG A 189 -1.38 16.48 -0.52
CA ARG A 189 -1.49 17.73 0.24
C ARG A 189 -2.75 18.54 -0.09
N GLU A 190 -3.41 18.28 -1.22
CA GLU A 190 -4.62 19.01 -1.59
C GLU A 190 -5.75 18.76 -0.59
N GLY A 191 -6.30 19.83 -0.03
CA GLY A 191 -7.32 19.78 1.02
C GLY A 191 -6.82 19.42 2.41
N GLN A 192 -5.51 19.16 2.58
CA GLN A 192 -4.86 18.99 3.88
C GLN A 192 -4.10 20.27 4.29
N GLU A 193 -3.50 20.95 3.32
CA GLU A 193 -2.75 22.18 3.51
C GLU A 193 -3.48 23.35 2.85
N GLU A 194 -3.82 24.37 3.63
CA GLU A 194 -4.54 25.54 3.12
C GLU A 194 -3.68 26.30 2.10
N GLY A 195 -4.23 26.52 0.90
CA GLY A 195 -3.53 27.21 -0.17
C GLY A 195 -2.60 26.33 -1.03
N TYR A 196 -2.36 25.08 -0.66
CA TYR A 196 -1.62 24.16 -1.51
C TYR A 196 -2.37 23.86 -2.81
N LYS A 197 -1.69 24.03 -3.94
CA LYS A 197 -2.19 23.69 -5.28
C LYS A 197 -1.06 23.10 -6.10
N VAL A 198 -1.36 22.06 -6.85
CA VAL A 198 -0.43 21.52 -7.83
C VAL A 198 -0.28 22.52 -8.98
N LEU A 199 0.96 22.90 -9.29
CA LEU A 199 1.29 23.84 -10.34
C LEU A 199 1.23 23.16 -11.72
N ASP A 200 0.91 23.92 -12.77
CA ASP A 200 0.85 23.40 -14.14
C ASP A 200 2.18 22.75 -14.58
N GLU A 201 3.32 23.33 -14.18
CA GLU A 201 4.65 22.76 -14.43
C GLU A 201 4.81 21.35 -13.84
N THR A 202 4.23 21.12 -12.65
CA THR A 202 4.22 19.79 -12.02
C THR A 202 3.33 18.84 -12.82
N VAL A 203 2.17 19.30 -13.29
CA VAL A 203 1.27 18.48 -14.13
C VAL A 203 1.96 18.06 -15.43
N GLU A 204 2.67 18.98 -16.10
CA GLU A 204 3.42 18.69 -17.32
C GLU A 204 4.56 17.69 -17.08
N ARG A 205 5.32 17.85 -15.99
CA ARG A 205 6.34 16.87 -15.56
C ARG A 205 5.74 15.48 -15.37
N GLU A 206 4.61 15.40 -14.67
CA GLU A 206 3.93 14.12 -14.38
C GLU A 206 3.34 13.47 -15.63
N LEU A 207 2.76 14.25 -16.54
CA LEU A 207 2.30 13.77 -17.84
C LEU A 207 3.47 13.25 -18.67
N ALA A 208 4.60 13.96 -18.72
CA ALA A 208 5.78 13.53 -19.46
C ALA A 208 6.33 12.20 -18.91
N PHE A 209 6.42 12.07 -17.59
CA PHE A 209 6.86 10.83 -16.92
C PHE A 209 5.95 9.65 -17.25
N ALA A 210 4.62 9.83 -17.12
CA ALA A 210 3.67 8.77 -17.39
C ALA A 210 3.62 8.39 -18.89
N LYS A 211 3.75 9.36 -19.80
CA LYS A 211 3.87 9.10 -21.25
C LYS A 211 5.13 8.31 -21.58
N ALA A 212 6.26 8.61 -20.94
CA ALA A 212 7.49 7.84 -21.10
C ALA A 212 7.31 6.38 -20.63
N ALA A 213 6.65 6.17 -19.50
CA ALA A 213 6.33 4.84 -18.99
C ALA A 213 5.41 4.04 -19.94
N VAL A 214 4.38 4.68 -20.50
CA VAL A 214 3.52 4.05 -21.54
C VAL A 214 4.32 3.71 -22.80
N ARG A 215 5.26 4.57 -23.24
CA ARG A 215 6.10 4.25 -24.40
C ARG A 215 6.99 3.03 -24.16
N LYS A 216 7.47 2.86 -22.92
CA LYS A 216 8.24 1.67 -22.50
C LYS A 216 7.36 0.43 -22.49
N GLU A 217 6.17 0.51 -21.89
CA GLU A 217 5.21 -0.59 -21.82
C GLU A 217 3.77 -0.16 -22.14
N PRO A 218 3.36 -0.20 -23.43
CA PRO A 218 2.06 0.33 -23.86
C PRO A 218 0.85 -0.39 -23.25
N GLN A 219 0.99 -1.67 -22.90
CA GLN A 219 -0.09 -2.48 -22.34
C GLN A 219 -0.14 -2.43 -20.79
N ASN A 220 0.73 -1.65 -20.15
CA ASN A 220 0.70 -1.44 -18.70
C ASN A 220 -0.44 -0.48 -18.31
N GLN A 221 -1.42 -0.97 -17.55
CA GLN A 221 -2.58 -0.17 -17.15
C GLN A 221 -2.25 0.99 -16.19
N SER A 222 -1.26 0.84 -15.30
CA SER A 222 -0.98 1.81 -14.24
C SER A 222 -0.69 3.23 -14.75
N PRO A 223 0.24 3.46 -15.70
CA PRO A 223 0.49 4.82 -16.22
C PRO A 223 -0.69 5.37 -17.04
N TRP A 224 -1.50 4.53 -17.71
CA TRP A 224 -2.74 5.00 -18.34
C TRP A 224 -3.75 5.49 -17.31
N ASN A 225 -3.95 4.74 -16.23
CA ASN A 225 -4.81 5.16 -15.11
C ASN A 225 -4.28 6.44 -14.46
N TYR A 226 -2.95 6.58 -14.32
CA TYR A 226 -2.30 7.77 -13.80
C TYR A 226 -2.56 9.01 -14.67
N ILE A 227 -2.37 8.90 -15.99
CA ILE A 227 -2.69 9.99 -16.95
C ILE A 227 -4.16 10.40 -16.83
N ARG A 228 -5.08 9.44 -16.83
CA ARG A 228 -6.52 9.73 -16.68
C ARG A 228 -6.83 10.41 -15.35
N GLY A 229 -6.18 9.96 -14.27
CA GLY A 229 -6.26 10.59 -12.95
C GLY A 229 -5.81 12.05 -13.01
N LEU A 230 -4.63 12.32 -13.59
CA LEU A 230 -4.03 13.65 -13.70
C LEU A 230 -4.97 14.62 -14.41
N LEU A 231 -5.46 14.22 -15.59
CA LEU A 231 -6.36 15.05 -16.39
C LEU A 231 -7.66 15.34 -15.64
N ARG A 232 -8.25 14.33 -14.99
CA ARG A 232 -9.46 14.52 -14.19
C ARG A 232 -9.25 15.48 -13.02
N GLN A 233 -8.16 15.32 -12.27
CA GLN A 233 -7.87 16.14 -11.09
C GLN A 233 -7.60 17.60 -11.47
N THR A 234 -6.91 17.79 -12.59
CA THR A 234 -6.56 19.12 -13.12
C THR A 234 -7.61 19.70 -14.07
N LYS A 235 -8.75 19.00 -14.23
CA LYS A 235 -9.89 19.39 -15.09
C LYS A 235 -9.48 19.63 -16.56
N ARG A 236 -8.51 18.88 -17.06
CA ARG A 236 -8.06 18.90 -18.45
C ARG A 236 -8.85 17.89 -19.30
N PRO A 237 -9.20 18.24 -20.55
CA PRO A 237 -9.94 17.35 -21.43
C PRO A 237 -9.12 16.13 -21.84
N LEU A 238 -9.77 14.96 -21.96
CA LEU A 238 -9.14 13.73 -22.46
C LEU A 238 -8.62 13.87 -23.89
N ALA A 239 -9.22 14.77 -24.68
CA ALA A 239 -8.84 15.05 -26.07
C ALA A 239 -7.36 15.43 -26.22
N GLU A 240 -6.72 15.99 -25.20
CA GLU A 240 -5.27 16.26 -25.21
C GLU A 240 -4.40 15.01 -25.40
N MET A 241 -4.93 13.84 -25.03
CA MET A 241 -4.23 12.55 -25.17
C MET A 241 -4.57 11.82 -26.46
N LYS A 242 -5.37 12.41 -27.36
CA LYS A 242 -5.81 11.74 -28.60
C LYS A 242 -4.63 11.32 -29.47
N ASP A 243 -3.72 12.24 -29.76
CA ASP A 243 -2.55 11.98 -30.60
C ASP A 243 -1.63 10.94 -29.95
N PHE A 244 -1.42 11.09 -28.64
CA PHE A 244 -0.61 10.15 -27.86
C PHE A 244 -1.20 8.74 -27.83
N ALA A 245 -2.50 8.60 -27.57
CA ALA A 245 -3.18 7.30 -27.59
C ALA A 245 -3.17 6.66 -28.98
N SER A 246 -3.24 7.49 -30.03
CA SER A 246 -3.16 7.04 -31.42
C SER A 246 -1.78 6.46 -31.80
N GLU A 247 -0.72 6.73 -31.03
CA GLU A 247 0.59 6.06 -31.19
C GLU A 247 0.50 4.53 -30.92
N PHE A 248 -0.51 4.08 -30.17
CA PHE A 248 -0.63 2.69 -29.69
C PHE A 248 -1.90 1.97 -30.11
N ALA A 249 -2.87 2.70 -30.68
CA ALA A 249 -4.12 2.13 -31.14
C ALA A 249 -4.69 2.93 -32.32
N ALA A 250 -5.07 2.23 -33.38
CA ALA A 250 -5.72 2.82 -34.55
C ALA A 250 -6.95 1.98 -34.94
N LEU A 251 -8.08 2.64 -35.18
CA LEU A 251 -9.35 1.97 -35.48
C LEU A 251 -9.38 1.35 -36.89
N ASP A 252 -8.66 1.98 -37.83
CA ASP A 252 -8.53 1.56 -39.22
C ASP A 252 -7.48 0.47 -39.43
N ARG A 253 -6.56 0.29 -38.46
CA ARG A 253 -5.50 -0.72 -38.46
C ARG A 253 -5.55 -1.61 -37.21
N PRO A 254 -6.58 -2.47 -37.06
CA PRO A 254 -6.73 -3.34 -35.89
C PRO A 254 -5.57 -4.31 -35.64
N ASP A 255 -4.70 -4.56 -36.60
CA ASP A 255 -3.54 -5.44 -36.41
C ASP A 255 -2.31 -4.70 -35.87
N GLU A 256 -2.34 -3.36 -35.85
CA GLU A 256 -1.28 -2.51 -35.30
C GLU A 256 -1.57 -2.01 -33.87
N VAL A 257 -2.71 -2.39 -33.28
CA VAL A 257 -3.05 -2.03 -31.91
C VAL A 257 -2.11 -2.74 -30.94
N ARG A 258 -1.38 -1.95 -30.15
CA ARG A 258 -0.42 -2.39 -29.13
C ARG A 258 -0.91 -2.17 -27.70
N SER A 259 -2.02 -1.46 -27.52
CA SER A 259 -2.59 -1.18 -26.20
C SER A 259 -4.11 -1.18 -26.21
N SER A 260 -4.72 -2.09 -25.45
CA SER A 260 -6.16 -2.05 -25.18
C SER A 260 -6.55 -0.83 -24.32
N HIS A 261 -5.64 -0.33 -23.49
CA HIS A 261 -5.87 0.88 -22.69
C HIS A 261 -5.89 2.15 -23.54
N ALA A 262 -5.07 2.21 -24.60
CA ALA A 262 -5.15 3.28 -25.58
C ALA A 262 -6.49 3.25 -26.35
N LEU A 263 -6.97 2.06 -26.76
CA LEU A 263 -8.30 1.92 -27.37
C LEU A 263 -9.43 2.38 -26.43
N ASP A 264 -9.34 2.03 -25.14
CA ASP A 264 -10.31 2.47 -24.13
C ASP A 264 -10.32 4.00 -23.97
N LEU A 265 -9.14 4.61 -23.88
CA LEU A 265 -9.02 6.07 -23.84
C LEU A 265 -9.56 6.75 -25.10
N LEU A 266 -9.24 6.22 -26.29
CA LEU A 266 -9.79 6.71 -27.55
C LEU A 266 -11.32 6.57 -27.60
N ALA A 267 -11.88 5.49 -27.07
CA ALA A 267 -13.32 5.30 -27.00
C ALA A 267 -14.01 6.41 -26.19
N ASP A 268 -13.42 6.83 -25.05
CA ASP A 268 -13.92 7.97 -24.28
C ASP A 268 -13.76 9.28 -25.03
N ILE A 269 -12.60 9.54 -25.63
CA ILE A 269 -12.36 10.77 -26.41
C ILE A 269 -13.36 10.92 -27.57
N PHE A 270 -13.67 9.82 -28.27
CA PHE A 270 -14.65 9.84 -29.35
C PHE A 270 -16.10 9.90 -28.84
N ALA A 271 -16.37 9.51 -27.59
CA ALA A 271 -17.69 9.58 -27.00
C ALA A 271 -18.07 11.02 -26.60
N ASP A 272 -17.08 11.86 -26.30
CA ASP A 272 -17.29 13.26 -25.88
C ASP A 272 -17.86 14.15 -27.01
N GLU A 273 -17.73 13.74 -28.28
CA GLU A 273 -18.27 14.45 -29.44
C GLU A 273 -19.29 13.58 -30.20
N GLU A 274 -20.53 14.05 -30.34
CA GLU A 274 -21.61 13.28 -31.00
C GLU A 274 -21.27 12.87 -32.44
N SER A 275 -20.51 13.71 -33.17
CA SER A 275 -20.00 13.41 -34.52
C SER A 275 -19.11 12.17 -34.58
N ASN A 276 -18.47 11.81 -33.45
CA ASN A 276 -17.50 10.72 -33.37
C ASN A 276 -18.07 9.46 -32.68
N ALA A 277 -19.36 9.45 -32.34
CA ALA A 277 -20.02 8.30 -31.70
C ALA A 277 -19.83 6.98 -32.48
N GLY A 278 -19.73 7.04 -33.81
CA GLY A 278 -19.39 5.88 -34.64
C GLY A 278 -18.01 5.30 -34.34
N GLN A 279 -16.99 6.16 -34.18
CA GLN A 279 -15.62 5.75 -33.86
C GLN A 279 -15.53 5.15 -32.45
N ALA A 280 -16.22 5.76 -31.47
CA ALA A 280 -16.34 5.21 -30.13
C ALA A 280 -16.95 3.80 -30.14
N LYS A 281 -18.03 3.59 -30.92
CA LYS A 281 -18.67 2.28 -31.08
C LYS A 281 -17.74 1.23 -31.69
N VAL A 282 -16.87 1.63 -32.63
CA VAL A 282 -15.86 0.73 -33.23
C VAL A 282 -14.80 0.36 -32.20
N ALA A 283 -14.24 1.33 -31.47
CA ALA A 283 -13.25 1.08 -30.42
C ALA A 283 -13.77 0.10 -29.34
N LEU A 284 -14.98 0.35 -28.84
CA LEU A 284 -15.64 -0.51 -27.84
C LEU A 284 -15.93 -1.91 -28.38
N ALA A 285 -16.29 -2.04 -29.67
CA ALA A 285 -16.49 -3.35 -30.29
C ALA A 285 -15.16 -4.13 -30.37
N MET A 286 -14.06 -3.47 -30.78
CA MET A 286 -12.74 -4.08 -30.84
C MET A 286 -12.28 -4.57 -29.45
N LEU A 287 -12.52 -3.79 -28.40
CA LEU A 287 -12.28 -4.21 -27.01
C LEU A 287 -13.09 -5.45 -26.65
N ALA A 288 -14.39 -5.47 -26.95
CA ALA A 288 -15.27 -6.59 -26.63
C ALA A 288 -14.88 -7.89 -27.35
N THR A 289 -14.38 -7.82 -28.59
CA THR A 289 -14.18 -9.01 -29.43
C THR A 289 -12.74 -9.51 -29.49
N LYS A 290 -11.75 -8.62 -29.43
CA LYS A 290 -10.33 -8.98 -29.67
C LYS A 290 -9.42 -8.63 -28.50
N PHE A 291 -9.50 -7.39 -27.99
CA PHE A 291 -8.45 -6.86 -27.12
C PHE A 291 -8.71 -7.04 -25.61
N ASP A 292 -9.96 -7.24 -25.21
CA ASP A 292 -10.33 -7.43 -23.82
C ASP A 292 -11.66 -8.20 -23.66
N PRO A 293 -11.76 -9.42 -24.24
CA PRO A 293 -13.00 -10.18 -24.29
C PRO A 293 -13.52 -10.60 -22.89
N ILE A 294 -12.65 -10.64 -21.88
CA ILE A 294 -13.05 -10.93 -20.50
C ILE A 294 -14.05 -9.90 -19.94
N ARG A 295 -14.02 -8.65 -20.44
CA ARG A 295 -14.96 -7.57 -20.11
C ARG A 295 -15.94 -7.27 -21.24
N ALA A 296 -16.20 -8.21 -22.16
CA ALA A 296 -17.10 -8.00 -23.30
C ALA A 296 -18.47 -7.42 -22.90
N SER A 297 -19.09 -7.91 -21.83
CA SER A 297 -20.37 -7.38 -21.33
C SER A 297 -20.29 -5.91 -20.91
N TYR A 298 -19.16 -5.50 -20.29
CA TYR A 298 -18.92 -4.11 -19.90
C TYR A 298 -18.76 -3.20 -21.13
N TRP A 299 -18.02 -3.66 -22.15
CA TRP A 299 -17.85 -2.90 -23.39
C TRP A 299 -19.14 -2.77 -24.20
N GLN A 300 -19.94 -3.83 -24.26
CA GLN A 300 -21.27 -3.80 -24.89
C GLN A 300 -22.21 -2.85 -24.13
N TYR A 301 -22.17 -2.88 -22.80
CA TYR A 301 -22.90 -1.91 -21.98
C TYR A 301 -22.49 -0.47 -22.30
N ARG A 302 -21.18 -0.14 -22.28
CA ARG A 302 -20.71 1.21 -22.66
C ARG A 302 -21.13 1.61 -24.06
N LYS A 303 -21.07 0.68 -25.01
CA LYS A 303 -21.49 0.90 -26.40
C LYS A 303 -22.98 1.25 -26.50
N SER A 304 -23.81 0.65 -25.64
CA SER A 304 -25.25 0.91 -25.59
C SER A 304 -25.62 2.31 -25.06
N LEU A 305 -24.72 2.95 -24.31
CA LEU A 305 -24.90 4.31 -23.80
C LEU A 305 -24.66 5.39 -24.87
N LEU A 306 -24.05 5.04 -26.01
CA LEU A 306 -23.73 5.99 -27.07
C LEU A 306 -24.92 6.19 -28.01
N PRO A 307 -25.22 7.45 -28.43
CA PRO A 307 -26.37 7.77 -29.26
C PRO A 307 -26.43 6.90 -30.52
N SER A 308 -27.58 6.29 -30.80
CA SER A 308 -27.87 5.69 -32.08
C SER A 308 -28.11 6.80 -33.10
N LYS A 309 -27.47 6.73 -34.27
CA LYS A 309 -27.96 7.47 -35.43
C LYS A 309 -29.33 6.87 -35.79
N GLU A 310 -30.39 7.28 -35.12
CA GLU A 310 -31.72 7.17 -35.70
C GLU A 310 -31.78 8.25 -36.78
N ALA A 311 -31.85 7.81 -38.04
CA ALA A 311 -32.24 8.71 -39.11
C ALA A 311 -33.60 9.32 -38.74
N PRO A 312 -33.81 10.64 -38.93
CA PRO A 312 -35.12 11.22 -38.68
C PRO A 312 -36.15 10.47 -39.53
N ALA A 313 -37.20 9.98 -38.88
CA ALA A 313 -38.34 9.38 -39.56
C ALA A 313 -38.86 10.40 -40.59
N ALA A 314 -38.83 9.99 -41.87
CA ALA A 314 -39.33 10.77 -42.99
C ALA A 314 -40.85 10.89 -42.95
#